data_AF-A0A1Y1UXT8-F1
#
_entry.id   AF-A0A1Y1UXT8-F1
#
_cell.length_a   1.000
_cell.length_b   1.000
_cell.length_c   1.000
_cell.angle_alpha   90.00
_cell.angle_beta   90.00
_cell.angle_gamma   90.00
#
_symmetry.space_group_name_H-M   'P 1'
#
loop_
_entity.id
_entity.type
_entity.pdbx_description
1 polymer ?
#
loop_
_entity_poly.entity_id
_entity_poly.type
_entity_poly.pdbx_seq_one_letter_code
_entity_poly.pdbx_strand_id
1 'polypeptide(L)'
;SKKGEYDVIDVDLYDVTKESITSMHNLGLKVICYFSAGTYEPFRIESKEMQNVYGLIRTKMDEWDEYWLDFRLEGIKPFMTERLDLAKTKGCDGIEFDNVDAYSSVHWDDKLTMIDQLQYNRWLAEEAHARDLAAGLKNCIDLLDHLQDVYDFAINEQCSDYNECKKYDIFLKNDLAVFVALYGRSSDS
;
A
#
# COMPACT_ATOMS: atom_id res chain seq x y z
N SER A 1 23.14 -5.97 -23.91
CA SER A 1 22.24 -6.90 -23.18
C SER A 1 20.84 -6.34 -23.31
N LYS A 2 19.80 -7.15 -23.52
CA LYS A 2 18.42 -6.64 -23.41
C LYS A 2 18.12 -6.47 -21.92
N LYS A 3 18.35 -5.25 -21.40
CA LYS A 3 17.63 -4.72 -20.23
C LYS A 3 16.15 -5.00 -20.50
N GLY A 4 15.53 -5.89 -19.72
CA GLY A 4 14.31 -6.58 -20.11
C GLY A 4 13.06 -5.87 -19.60
N GLU A 5 12.46 -5.03 -20.45
CA GLU A 5 11.07 -4.51 -20.45
C GLU A 5 10.57 -3.73 -19.21
N TYR A 6 10.97 -4.08 -17.99
CA TYR A 6 10.54 -3.46 -16.74
C TYR A 6 11.76 -3.24 -15.81
N ASP A 7 11.71 -2.21 -14.97
CA ASP A 7 12.73 -1.95 -13.94
C ASP A 7 12.23 -2.30 -12.52
N VAL A 8 10.91 -2.32 -12.33
CA VAL A 8 10.24 -2.56 -11.04
C VAL A 8 9.08 -3.53 -11.27
N ILE A 9 8.83 -4.42 -10.30
CA ILE A 9 7.67 -5.31 -10.28
C ILE A 9 6.99 -5.24 -8.92
N ASP A 10 5.67 -5.17 -8.93
CA ASP A 10 4.83 -5.23 -7.73
C ASP A 10 4.19 -6.62 -7.61
N VAL A 11 4.26 -7.21 -6.41
CA VAL A 11 3.82 -8.58 -6.14
C VAL A 11 3.16 -8.69 -4.77
N ASP A 12 2.21 -9.61 -4.63
CA ASP A 12 1.60 -9.90 -3.34
C ASP A 12 2.64 -10.45 -2.34
N LEU A 13 2.73 -9.82 -1.16
CA LEU A 13 3.69 -10.16 -0.11
C LEU A 13 3.59 -11.62 0.31
N TYR A 14 2.38 -12.18 0.39
CA TYR A 14 2.15 -13.52 0.92
C TYR A 14 2.38 -14.60 -0.13
N ASP A 15 1.96 -14.37 -1.37
CA ASP A 15 2.12 -15.32 -2.47
C ASP A 15 3.55 -15.43 -3.00
N VAL A 16 4.34 -14.34 -2.93
CA VAL A 16 5.72 -14.36 -3.41
C VAL A 16 6.66 -15.11 -2.44
N THR A 17 7.58 -15.91 -2.99
CA THR A 17 8.63 -16.59 -2.20
C THR A 17 9.93 -15.79 -2.23
N LYS A 18 10.80 -16.01 -1.23
CA LYS A 18 12.14 -15.41 -1.19
C LYS A 18 12.98 -15.81 -2.41
N GLU A 19 12.82 -17.03 -2.88
CA GLU A 19 13.49 -17.58 -4.06
C GLU A 19 13.02 -16.87 -5.34
N SER A 20 11.71 -16.59 -5.46
CA SER A 20 11.17 -15.77 -6.55
C SER A 20 11.74 -14.37 -6.53
N ILE A 21 11.76 -13.69 -5.36
CA ILE A 21 12.34 -12.35 -5.22
C ILE A 21 13.83 -12.34 -5.62
N THR A 22 14.60 -13.29 -5.11
CA THR A 22 16.02 -13.44 -5.48
C THR A 22 16.19 -13.63 -6.99
N SER A 23 15.28 -14.38 -7.64
CA SER A 23 15.31 -14.58 -9.08
C SER A 23 14.99 -13.29 -9.85
N MET A 24 14.04 -12.49 -9.37
CA MET A 24 13.74 -11.15 -9.93
C MET A 24 14.92 -10.19 -9.76
N HIS A 25 15.57 -10.18 -8.60
CA HIS A 25 16.79 -9.40 -8.36
C HIS A 25 17.95 -9.81 -9.28
N ASN A 26 18.14 -11.11 -9.55
CA ASN A 26 19.16 -11.59 -10.49
C ASN A 26 18.91 -11.13 -11.94
N LEU A 27 17.67 -10.76 -12.27
CA LEU A 27 17.30 -10.13 -13.54
C LEU A 27 17.49 -8.60 -13.54
N GLY A 28 17.85 -8.03 -12.40
CA GLY A 28 18.05 -6.59 -12.21
C GLY A 28 16.79 -5.81 -11.86
N LEU A 29 15.70 -6.50 -11.52
CA LEU A 29 14.43 -5.87 -11.12
C LEU A 29 14.47 -5.42 -9.66
N LYS A 30 13.74 -4.35 -9.36
CA LYS A 30 13.31 -3.99 -8.00
C LYS A 30 11.95 -4.59 -7.69
N VAL A 31 11.75 -5.08 -6.47
CA VAL A 31 10.53 -5.78 -6.06
C VAL A 31 9.80 -4.97 -5.01
N ILE A 32 8.62 -4.46 -5.35
CA ILE A 32 7.65 -3.91 -4.41
C ILE A 32 6.76 -5.05 -3.94
N CYS A 33 6.47 -5.10 -2.64
CA CYS A 33 5.57 -6.10 -2.06
C CYS A 33 4.30 -5.43 -1.55
N TYR A 34 3.16 -5.89 -2.06
CA TYR A 34 1.83 -5.44 -1.67
C TYR A 34 1.36 -6.09 -0.37
N PHE A 35 0.73 -5.29 0.50
CA PHE A 35 -0.28 -5.75 1.43
C PHE A 35 -1.28 -4.65 1.76
N SER A 36 -2.52 -5.01 2.09
CA SER A 36 -3.49 -4.03 2.58
C SER A 36 -3.17 -3.59 4.00
N ALA A 37 -2.92 -2.30 4.20
CA ALA A 37 -2.69 -1.72 5.52
C ALA A 37 -3.98 -1.16 6.16
N GLY A 38 -5.01 -0.88 5.36
CA GLY A 38 -6.28 -0.34 5.84
C GLY A 38 -7.42 -1.34 6.02
N THR A 39 -7.27 -2.58 5.54
CA THR A 39 -8.34 -3.58 5.57
C THR A 39 -7.91 -4.91 6.17
N TYR A 40 -8.89 -5.63 6.70
CA TYR A 40 -8.81 -7.02 7.10
C TYR A 40 -9.31 -7.91 5.95
N GLU A 41 -8.42 -8.80 5.49
CA GLU A 41 -8.67 -9.77 4.44
C GLU A 41 -9.00 -11.16 5.06
N PRO A 42 -10.27 -11.55 5.22
CA PRO A 42 -10.68 -12.81 5.86
C PRO A 42 -10.17 -14.08 5.18
N PHE A 43 -9.82 -14.01 3.90
CA PHE A 43 -9.26 -15.12 3.13
C PHE A 43 -7.77 -15.36 3.41
N ARG A 44 -7.07 -14.42 4.07
CA ARG A 44 -5.66 -14.60 4.48
C ARG A 44 -5.57 -15.24 5.86
N ILE A 45 -4.75 -16.27 5.97
CA ILE A 45 -4.52 -16.96 7.24
C ILE A 45 -3.79 -16.05 8.23
N GLU A 46 -2.91 -15.20 7.72
CA GLU A 46 -2.05 -14.27 8.46
C GLU A 46 -2.84 -13.11 9.07
N SER A 47 -4.04 -12.81 8.54
CA SER A 47 -4.90 -11.75 9.06
C SER A 47 -5.81 -12.21 10.20
N LYS A 48 -5.99 -13.53 10.40
CA LYS A 48 -7.03 -14.07 11.32
C LYS A 48 -6.93 -13.53 12.75
N GLU A 49 -5.72 -13.34 13.25
CA GLU A 49 -5.48 -12.87 14.62
C GLU A 49 -5.96 -11.41 14.83
N MET A 50 -6.20 -10.64 13.77
CA MET A 50 -6.82 -9.31 13.88
C MET A 50 -8.23 -9.37 14.50
N GLN A 51 -8.94 -10.50 14.35
CA GLN A 51 -10.26 -10.71 14.97
C GLN A 51 -10.22 -10.67 16.49
N ASN A 52 -9.04 -10.91 17.09
CA ASN A 52 -8.85 -10.89 18.53
C ASN A 52 -8.70 -9.45 19.08
N VAL A 53 -8.53 -8.45 18.21
CA VAL A 53 -8.50 -7.04 18.60
C VAL A 53 -9.91 -6.45 18.55
N TYR A 54 -10.51 -6.28 19.72
CA TYR A 54 -11.84 -5.73 19.85
C TYR A 54 -11.96 -4.34 19.18
N GLY A 55 -12.93 -4.19 18.28
CA GLY A 55 -13.21 -2.94 17.58
C GLY A 55 -12.30 -2.64 16.39
N LEU A 56 -11.29 -3.48 16.10
CA LEU A 56 -10.37 -3.26 14.97
C LEU A 56 -11.08 -3.44 13.64
N ILE A 57 -11.78 -4.56 13.45
CA ILE A 57 -12.51 -4.86 12.21
C ILE A 57 -13.87 -4.19 12.27
N ARG A 58 -14.15 -3.30 11.31
CA ARG A 58 -15.36 -2.46 11.30
C ARG A 58 -16.27 -2.85 10.13
N THR A 59 -16.37 -2.01 9.11
CA THR A 59 -17.37 -2.12 8.05
C THR A 59 -16.82 -2.93 6.87
N LYS A 60 -17.64 -3.83 6.33
CA LYS A 60 -17.32 -4.55 5.09
C LYS A 60 -17.24 -3.59 3.90
N MET A 61 -16.29 -3.79 3.00
CA MET A 61 -16.25 -3.11 1.70
C MET A 61 -17.37 -3.60 0.79
N ASP A 62 -17.83 -2.73 -0.12
CA ASP A 62 -18.92 -3.08 -1.04
C ASP A 62 -18.46 -4.05 -2.14
N GLU A 63 -17.26 -3.83 -2.70
CA GLU A 63 -16.77 -4.57 -3.87
C GLU A 63 -15.88 -5.77 -3.52
N TRP A 64 -15.28 -5.76 -2.34
CA TRP A 64 -14.28 -6.74 -1.90
C TRP A 64 -14.74 -7.49 -0.66
N ASP A 65 -14.36 -8.76 -0.52
CA ASP A 65 -14.60 -9.51 0.71
C ASP A 65 -13.57 -9.12 1.78
N GLU A 66 -13.58 -7.84 2.13
CA GLU A 66 -12.63 -7.18 3.03
C GLU A 66 -13.37 -6.24 3.97
N TYR A 67 -12.73 -5.85 5.07
CA TYR A 67 -13.33 -5.02 6.09
C TYR A 67 -12.38 -3.90 6.48
N TRP A 68 -12.86 -2.66 6.47
CA TRP A 68 -12.10 -1.50 6.93
C TRP A 68 -11.66 -1.66 8.39
N LEU A 69 -10.42 -1.27 8.67
CA LEU A 69 -9.82 -1.33 10.00
C LEU A 69 -9.84 0.03 10.70
N ASP A 70 -10.15 0.04 12.00
CA ASP A 70 -9.94 1.20 12.86
C ASP A 70 -8.47 1.28 13.30
N PHE A 71 -7.65 1.88 12.45
CA PHE A 71 -6.19 2.00 12.67
C PHE A 71 -5.79 2.93 13.82
N ARG A 72 -6.76 3.61 14.48
CA ARG A 72 -6.51 4.36 15.73
C ARG A 72 -6.22 3.42 16.90
N LEU A 73 -6.59 2.14 16.78
CA LEU A 73 -6.32 1.13 17.80
C LEU A 73 -4.87 0.64 17.69
N GLU A 74 -4.10 0.83 18.76
CA GLU A 74 -2.71 0.35 18.85
C GLU A 74 -2.54 -1.15 18.55
N GLY A 75 -3.60 -1.94 18.75
CA GLY A 75 -3.61 -3.37 18.42
C GLY A 75 -3.38 -3.69 16.94
N ILE A 76 -3.49 -2.73 16.02
CA ILE A 76 -3.16 -2.93 14.60
C ILE A 76 -1.64 -3.03 14.37
N LYS A 77 -0.84 -2.33 15.19
CA LYS A 77 0.58 -2.11 14.92
C LYS A 77 1.39 -3.40 14.80
N PRO A 78 1.24 -4.40 15.71
CA PRO A 78 1.96 -5.66 15.60
C PRO A 78 1.80 -6.37 14.27
N PHE A 79 0.59 -6.34 13.68
CA PHE A 79 0.31 -6.99 12.40
C PHE A 79 1.03 -6.31 11.23
N MET A 80 1.07 -4.97 11.22
CA MET A 80 1.78 -4.23 10.17
C MET A 80 3.30 -4.38 10.33
N THR A 81 3.82 -4.35 11.56
CA THR A 81 5.24 -4.60 11.80
C THR A 81 5.66 -6.01 11.39
N GLU A 82 4.82 -7.03 11.65
CA GLU A 82 5.08 -8.40 11.23
C GLU A 82 5.09 -8.54 9.71
N ARG A 83 4.16 -7.87 9.01
CA ARG A 83 4.14 -7.79 7.53
C ARG A 83 5.42 -7.16 6.97
N LEU A 84 5.87 -6.06 7.57
CA LEU A 84 7.11 -5.39 7.17
C LEU A 84 8.35 -6.24 7.46
N ASP A 85 8.40 -6.93 8.61
CA ASP A 85 9.47 -7.88 8.95
C ASP A 85 9.52 -9.04 7.95
N LEU A 86 8.36 -9.56 7.56
CA LEU A 86 8.25 -10.60 6.53
C LEU A 86 8.75 -10.09 5.18
N ALA A 87 8.34 -8.88 4.76
CA ALA A 87 8.77 -8.28 3.51
C ALA A 87 10.30 -8.12 3.45
N LYS A 88 10.89 -7.58 4.52
CA LYS A 88 12.36 -7.48 4.64
C LYS A 88 13.03 -8.86 4.59
N THR A 89 12.46 -9.86 5.26
CA THR A 89 13.01 -11.22 5.30
C THR A 89 12.98 -11.92 3.93
N LYS A 90 11.90 -11.70 3.17
CA LYS A 90 11.74 -12.20 1.79
C LYS A 90 12.62 -11.44 0.79
N GLY A 91 13.01 -10.21 1.11
CA GLY A 91 13.91 -9.39 0.31
C GLY A 91 13.22 -8.35 -0.57
N CYS A 92 12.02 -7.91 -0.21
CA CYS A 92 11.37 -6.80 -0.90
C CYS A 92 12.25 -5.54 -0.85
N ASP A 93 12.20 -4.72 -1.90
CA ASP A 93 12.87 -3.41 -1.96
C ASP A 93 11.94 -2.28 -1.47
N GLY A 94 10.63 -2.46 -1.60
CA GLY A 94 9.63 -1.49 -1.15
C GLY A 94 8.27 -2.12 -0.88
N ILE A 95 7.34 -1.32 -0.40
CA ILE A 95 6.00 -1.75 0.00
C ILE A 95 4.94 -0.90 -0.69
N GLU A 96 3.94 -1.55 -1.28
CA GLU A 96 2.66 -0.91 -1.62
C GLU A 96 1.74 -1.05 -0.40
N PHE A 97 1.50 0.06 0.30
CA PHE A 97 0.53 0.10 1.39
C PHE A 97 -0.86 0.40 0.84
N ASP A 98 -1.69 -0.62 0.68
CA ASP A 98 -3.03 -0.43 0.12
C ASP A 98 -4.08 -0.06 1.17
N ASN A 99 -5.19 0.53 0.71
CA ASN A 99 -6.35 0.97 1.48
C ASN A 99 -6.00 2.00 2.58
N VAL A 100 -4.98 2.83 2.34
CA VAL A 100 -4.50 3.87 3.27
C VAL A 100 -5.21 5.22 3.09
N ASP A 101 -6.47 5.18 2.67
CA ASP A 101 -7.37 6.32 2.44
C ASP A 101 -8.74 6.17 3.12
N ALA A 102 -8.83 5.28 4.11
CA ALA A 102 -10.09 4.95 4.79
C ALA A 102 -10.84 6.18 5.33
N TYR A 103 -10.14 7.25 5.72
CA TYR A 103 -10.80 8.47 6.22
C TYR A 103 -11.78 9.12 5.21
N SER A 104 -11.52 8.97 3.92
CA SER A 104 -12.41 9.42 2.83
C SER A 104 -13.34 8.32 2.35
N SER A 105 -13.05 7.05 2.66
CA SER A 105 -13.74 5.88 2.11
C SER A 105 -14.81 5.29 3.05
N VAL A 106 -14.79 5.62 4.36
CA VAL A 106 -15.73 5.07 5.35
C VAL A 106 -16.74 6.09 5.88
N HIS A 107 -17.87 5.58 6.39
CA HIS A 107 -18.97 6.38 6.93
C HIS A 107 -19.40 5.93 8.33
N TRP A 108 -18.46 5.91 9.27
CA TRP A 108 -18.74 5.59 10.68
C TRP A 108 -19.34 6.80 11.42
N ASP A 109 -20.07 6.55 12.52
CA ASP A 109 -20.58 7.63 13.37
C ASP A 109 -19.42 8.40 14.05
N ASP A 110 -18.38 7.68 14.46
CA ASP A 110 -17.11 8.17 15.01
C ASP A 110 -16.04 8.30 13.91
N LYS A 111 -16.35 9.10 12.88
CA LYS A 111 -15.55 9.26 11.65
C LYS A 111 -14.05 9.39 11.90
N LEU A 112 -13.27 8.66 11.10
CA LEU A 112 -11.84 8.90 10.94
C LEU A 112 -11.62 10.34 10.42
N THR A 113 -10.64 11.02 10.99
CA THR A 113 -10.24 12.35 10.57
C THR A 113 -9.05 12.29 9.62
N MET A 114 -8.83 13.37 8.89
CA MET A 114 -7.61 13.57 8.11
C MET A 114 -6.35 13.43 8.98
N ILE A 115 -6.39 13.90 10.24
CA ILE A 115 -5.26 13.83 11.17
C ILE A 115 -4.97 12.36 11.53
N ASP A 116 -6.01 11.57 11.78
CA ASP A 116 -5.84 10.14 12.08
C ASP A 116 -5.14 9.44 10.90
N GLN A 117 -5.58 9.68 9.66
CA GLN A 117 -4.96 9.08 8.47
C GLN A 117 -3.51 9.52 8.29
N LEU A 118 -3.22 10.81 8.45
CA LEU A 118 -1.86 11.33 8.31
C LEU A 118 -0.91 10.72 9.36
N GLN A 119 -1.37 10.57 10.60
CA GLN A 119 -0.58 9.93 11.66
C GLN A 119 -0.29 8.47 11.33
N TYR A 120 -1.30 7.74 10.87
CA TYR A 120 -1.15 6.34 10.51
C TYR A 120 -0.23 6.13 9.30
N ASN A 121 -0.43 6.90 8.22
CA ASN A 121 0.38 6.81 7.01
C ASN A 121 1.85 7.19 7.25
N ARG A 122 2.11 8.25 8.06
CA ARG A 122 3.48 8.60 8.46
C ARG A 122 4.13 7.49 9.27
N TRP A 123 3.40 6.89 10.22
CA TRP A 123 3.91 5.77 11.00
C TRP A 123 4.24 4.55 10.11
N LEU A 124 3.40 4.22 9.13
CA LEU A 124 3.69 3.14 8.17
C LEU A 124 4.99 3.38 7.39
N ALA A 125 5.19 4.59 6.88
CA ALA A 125 6.41 4.97 6.17
C ALA A 125 7.64 4.90 7.07
N GLU A 126 7.56 5.42 8.29
CA GLU A 126 8.63 5.34 9.29
C GLU A 126 9.03 3.88 9.61
N GLU A 127 8.05 2.98 9.76
CA GLU A 127 8.30 1.56 10.04
C GLU A 127 8.91 0.83 8.83
N ALA A 128 8.55 1.19 7.60
CA ALA A 128 9.18 0.67 6.39
C ALA A 128 10.64 1.13 6.29
N HIS A 129 10.89 2.44 6.48
CA HIS A 129 12.23 3.02 6.43
C HIS A 129 13.15 2.44 7.50
N ALA A 130 12.63 2.18 8.72
CA ALA A 130 13.37 1.51 9.78
C ALA A 130 13.87 0.10 9.40
N ARG A 131 13.33 -0.50 8.33
CA ARG A 131 13.69 -1.80 7.78
C ARG A 131 14.39 -1.68 6.43
N ASP A 132 14.84 -0.50 6.02
CA ASP A 132 15.37 -0.17 4.69
C ASP A 132 14.43 -0.60 3.53
N LEU A 133 13.12 -0.45 3.73
CA LEU A 133 12.12 -0.66 2.69
C LEU A 133 11.63 0.70 2.20
N ALA A 134 11.55 0.89 0.88
CA ALA A 134 10.87 2.06 0.32
C ALA A 134 9.36 2.02 0.61
N ALA A 135 8.75 3.15 0.92
CA ALA A 135 7.33 3.29 1.22
C ALA A 135 6.56 3.80 0.00
N GLY A 136 5.56 3.04 -0.44
CA GLY A 136 4.65 3.38 -1.53
C GLY A 136 3.27 3.82 -1.03
N LEU A 137 2.83 5.01 -1.42
CA LEU A 137 1.49 5.51 -1.10
C LEU A 137 0.51 5.09 -2.19
N LYS A 138 -0.40 4.16 -1.89
CA LYS A 138 -1.47 3.77 -2.81
C LYS A 138 -2.65 4.73 -2.69
N ASN A 139 -3.06 5.31 -3.80
CA ASN A 139 -4.17 6.25 -3.88
C ASN A 139 -4.02 7.40 -2.86
N CYS A 140 -4.97 7.60 -1.93
CA CYS A 140 -4.91 8.62 -0.88
C CYS A 140 -4.62 10.04 -1.40
N ILE A 141 -5.23 10.36 -2.54
CA ILE A 141 -4.86 11.47 -3.42
C ILE A 141 -4.97 12.83 -2.73
N ASP A 142 -5.93 12.98 -1.83
CA ASP A 142 -6.19 14.24 -1.13
C ASP A 142 -5.14 14.55 -0.05
N LEU A 143 -4.23 13.62 0.26
CA LEU A 143 -3.15 13.79 1.24
C LEU A 143 -1.74 13.81 0.62
N LEU A 144 -1.63 13.86 -0.71
CA LEU A 144 -0.32 13.81 -1.40
C LEU A 144 0.63 14.94 -0.98
N ASP A 145 0.12 16.17 -0.82
CA ASP A 145 0.90 17.34 -0.41
C ASP A 145 1.44 17.23 1.02
N HIS A 146 0.73 16.47 1.86
CA HIS A 146 1.08 16.20 3.24
C HIS A 146 1.94 14.94 3.43
N LEU A 147 2.14 14.10 2.42
CA LEU A 147 2.82 12.80 2.56
C LEU A 147 4.02 12.62 1.62
N GLN A 148 4.20 13.51 0.63
CA GLN A 148 5.35 13.48 -0.29
C GLN A 148 6.73 13.54 0.39
N ASP A 149 6.82 14.01 1.64
CA ASP A 149 8.08 14.13 2.38
C ASP A 149 8.49 12.83 3.08
N VAL A 150 7.59 11.85 3.17
CA VAL A 150 7.82 10.59 3.88
C VAL A 150 7.61 9.34 3.02
N TYR A 151 6.95 9.44 1.87
CA TYR A 151 6.83 8.33 0.93
C TYR A 151 7.86 8.46 -0.20
N ASP A 152 8.35 7.32 -0.69
CA ASP A 152 9.40 7.26 -1.73
C ASP A 152 8.83 7.18 -3.15
N PHE A 153 7.57 6.74 -3.26
CA PHE A 153 6.83 6.69 -4.52
C PHE A 153 5.32 6.66 -4.25
N ALA A 154 4.54 6.89 -5.29
CA ALA A 154 3.10 6.70 -5.27
C ALA A 154 2.67 5.61 -6.24
N ILE A 155 1.59 4.91 -5.90
CA ILE A 155 0.87 4.02 -6.80
C ILE A 155 -0.56 4.56 -6.92
N ASN A 156 -1.08 4.62 -8.13
CA ASN A 156 -2.42 5.09 -8.40
C ASN A 156 -3.17 4.08 -9.28
N GLU A 157 -4.45 3.91 -9.00
CA GLU A 157 -5.38 3.30 -9.93
C GLU A 157 -6.22 4.37 -10.64
N GLN A 158 -6.26 4.30 -11.96
CA GLN A 158 -7.25 4.99 -12.80
C GLN A 158 -7.25 6.52 -12.72
N CYS A 159 -6.13 7.19 -12.43
CA CYS A 159 -6.10 8.66 -12.39
C CYS A 159 -6.55 9.31 -13.70
N SER A 160 -6.42 8.61 -14.84
CA SER A 160 -6.90 9.11 -16.13
C SER A 160 -8.43 9.11 -16.20
N ASP A 161 -9.07 8.07 -15.66
CA ASP A 161 -10.52 7.91 -15.69
C ASP A 161 -11.21 8.91 -14.76
N TYR A 162 -10.55 9.26 -13.64
CA TYR A 162 -11.05 10.21 -12.65
C TYR A 162 -10.50 11.63 -12.80
N ASN A 163 -9.66 11.90 -13.81
CA ASN A 163 -9.02 13.19 -14.05
C ASN A 163 -8.19 13.70 -12.84
N GLU A 164 -7.43 12.80 -12.24
CA GLU A 164 -6.66 13.02 -11.01
C GLU A 164 -5.15 13.01 -11.24
N CYS A 165 -4.66 12.63 -12.43
CA CYS A 165 -3.23 12.41 -12.64
C CYS A 165 -2.37 13.63 -12.31
N LYS A 166 -2.89 14.83 -12.58
CA LYS A 166 -2.17 16.08 -12.30
C LYS A 166 -1.93 16.33 -10.81
N LYS A 167 -2.73 15.74 -9.92
CA LYS A 167 -2.52 15.86 -8.47
C LYS A 167 -1.18 15.22 -8.04
N TYR A 168 -0.68 14.23 -8.79
CA TYR A 168 0.61 13.60 -8.55
C TYR A 168 1.83 14.41 -9.03
N ASP A 169 1.63 15.59 -9.64
CA ASP A 169 2.73 16.54 -9.95
C ASP A 169 3.59 16.84 -8.71
N ILE A 170 3.01 16.79 -7.52
CA ILE A 170 3.71 17.02 -6.26
C ILE A 170 4.79 15.94 -6.00
N PHE A 171 4.54 14.68 -6.36
CA PHE A 171 5.56 13.62 -6.31
C PHE A 171 6.60 13.81 -7.42
N LEU A 172 6.13 13.99 -8.66
CA LEU A 172 7.02 14.09 -9.83
C LEU A 172 8.01 15.27 -9.74
N LYS A 173 7.59 16.41 -9.16
CA LYS A 173 8.47 17.58 -8.97
C LYS A 173 9.54 17.41 -7.90
N ASN A 174 9.39 16.40 -7.04
CA ASN A 174 10.40 16.02 -6.04
C ASN A 174 11.18 14.77 -6.46
N ASP A 175 11.18 14.46 -7.77
CA ASP A 175 11.87 13.30 -8.35
C ASP A 175 11.39 11.94 -7.79
N LEU A 176 10.15 11.89 -7.28
CA LEU A 176 9.52 10.67 -6.80
C LEU A 176 8.73 9.98 -7.92
N ALA A 177 8.83 8.66 -7.98
CA ALA A 177 8.11 7.87 -8.97
C ALA A 177 6.60 7.82 -8.68
N VAL A 178 5.81 7.75 -9.76
CA VAL A 178 4.36 7.54 -9.71
C VAL A 178 4.03 6.41 -10.67
N PHE A 179 3.63 5.26 -10.12
CA PHE A 179 3.19 4.10 -10.91
C PHE A 179 1.67 4.18 -11.08
N VAL A 180 1.17 4.09 -12.32
CA VAL A 180 -0.26 4.21 -12.63
C VAL A 180 -0.76 2.90 -13.24
N ALA A 181 -1.75 2.28 -12.61
CA ALA A 181 -2.50 1.16 -13.13
C ALA A 181 -3.79 1.65 -13.78
N LEU A 182 -4.06 1.23 -15.02
CA LEU A 182 -5.29 1.53 -15.74
C LEU A 182 -6.01 0.22 -16.08
N TYR A 183 -7.30 0.13 -15.75
CA TYR A 183 -8.10 -1.07 -15.98
C TYR A 183 -9.04 -0.87 -17.17
N GLY A 184 -8.52 -1.06 -18.38
CA GLY A 184 -9.32 -1.12 -19.59
C GLY A 184 -9.96 -2.50 -19.77
N ARG A 185 -11.09 -2.58 -20.50
CA ARG A 185 -11.41 -3.81 -21.23
C ARG A 185 -10.33 -4.03 -22.28
N SER A 186 -9.85 -5.26 -22.42
CA SER A 186 -9.04 -5.71 -23.53
C SER A 186 -9.86 -5.70 -24.85
N SER A 187 -10.15 -4.50 -25.38
CA SER A 187 -10.49 -4.21 -26.78
C SER A 187 -11.02 -2.77 -26.90
N ASP A 188 -10.12 -1.80 -27.00
CA ASP A 188 -10.34 -0.70 -27.94
C ASP A 188 -9.51 -1.05 -29.17
N SER A 189 -10.21 -1.60 -30.18
CA SER A 189 -9.71 -1.89 -31.52
C SER A 189 -9.43 -0.63 -32.31
#